data_AF-A0A6V7U0B8-F1
#
_entry.id   AF-A0A6V7U0B8-F1
#
_cell.length_a   1.000
_cell.length_b   1.000
_cell.length_c   1.000
_cell.angle_alpha   90.00
_cell.angle_beta   90.00
_cell.angle_gamma   90.00
#
_symmetry.space_group_name_H-M   'P 1'
#
loop_
_entity.id
_entity.type
_entity.pdbx_description
1 polymer ?
#
loop_
_entity_poly.entity_id
_entity_poly.type
_entity_poly.pdbx_seq_one_letter_code
_entity_poly.pdbx_strand_id
1 'polypeptide(L)'
;MKLLFIIIIYFLLIENINCVSHHFLRRTMAQQRQIDKDTEIEEELDSDVEEAILVDKIISLNGENEFNEEKQFIQQQTQQQFGKDTVFEQGETRDFLHFLRRIKYDHRQCPQNEGKAVQISVSVVISNIRAVSEVTMDYSLEMFYREIWMDKRLNYDIKQFRNKTELALHESYANFLWHPDTFMPNAIASKNPRKQSISHRSLLRLQSDGQILYSRRLSVVAECPMDLTLFPFDSQTCKLGIESYGYTSDQVIYVWSHGQRAALKLHKIRLPDFRIKEAFVTSQIENYATGNYSRLYVCFVFSRSAGFCFLQLIIPSTAVVITSWVSLWMENETSFQDMISIILTITFLLFSYNEVMPRVSYLKALDIWLAVCFMIVFLSLIKLAIMKYMRQRLKIENNFNNNKLDLLLNGLLMPKLINLINKKEKKK
;
A
#
# COMPACT_ATOMS: atom_id res chain seq x y z
N MET A 1 1.08 -28.04 2.83
CA MET A 1 0.63 -29.30 2.19
C MET A 1 0.49 -29.19 0.66
N LYS A 2 -0.42 -28.38 0.09
CA LYS A 2 -0.58 -28.26 -1.38
C LYS A 2 0.72 -27.90 -2.14
N LEU A 3 1.55 -27.01 -1.57
CA LEU A 3 2.86 -26.65 -2.13
C LEU A 3 3.83 -27.85 -2.21
N LEU A 4 3.83 -28.71 -1.18
CA LEU A 4 4.66 -29.92 -1.14
C LEU A 4 4.23 -30.92 -2.24
N PHE A 5 2.92 -31.00 -2.49
CA PHE A 5 2.36 -31.85 -3.55
C PHE A 5 2.78 -31.38 -4.95
N ILE A 6 2.84 -30.06 -5.18
CA ILE A 6 3.36 -29.47 -6.42
C ILE A 6 4.87 -29.77 -6.58
N ILE A 7 5.65 -29.66 -5.51
CA ILE A 7 7.09 -29.98 -5.52
C ILE A 7 7.34 -31.47 -5.83
N ILE A 8 6.52 -32.38 -5.28
CA ILE A 8 6.62 -33.83 -5.55
C ILE A 8 6.22 -34.15 -7.01
N ILE A 9 5.15 -33.52 -7.52
CA ILE A 9 4.78 -33.65 -8.95
C ILE A 9 5.91 -33.13 -9.86
N TYR A 10 6.57 -32.03 -9.48
CA TYR A 10 7.74 -31.53 -10.19
C TYR A 10 8.91 -32.51 -10.17
N PHE A 11 9.18 -33.16 -9.03
CA PHE A 11 10.24 -34.16 -8.91
C PHE A 11 9.98 -35.41 -9.79
N LEU A 12 8.72 -35.85 -9.86
CA LEU A 12 8.30 -36.99 -10.70
C LEU A 12 8.30 -36.65 -12.21
N LEU A 13 8.12 -35.38 -12.57
CA LEU A 13 8.32 -34.88 -13.94
C LEU A 13 9.82 -34.88 -14.32
N ILE A 14 10.71 -34.54 -13.39
CA ILE A 14 12.16 -34.53 -13.61
C ILE A 14 12.71 -35.93 -13.92
N GLU A 15 12.25 -36.99 -13.23
CA GLU A 15 12.70 -38.36 -13.53
C GLU A 15 12.20 -38.87 -14.90
N ASN A 16 10.93 -38.66 -15.24
CA ASN A 16 10.38 -39.12 -16.53
C ASN A 16 11.06 -38.46 -17.74
N ILE A 17 11.46 -37.19 -17.62
CA ILE A 17 12.13 -36.44 -18.69
C ILE A 17 13.54 -36.97 -18.98
N ASN A 18 14.29 -37.39 -17.95
CA ASN A 18 15.63 -37.96 -18.11
C ASN A 18 15.62 -39.24 -18.98
N CYS A 19 14.57 -40.05 -18.92
CA CYS A 19 14.45 -41.27 -19.70
C CYS A 19 14.19 -41.02 -21.20
N VAL A 20 13.54 -39.91 -21.56
CA VAL A 20 13.25 -39.54 -22.96
C VAL A 20 14.48 -38.88 -23.62
N SER A 21 15.25 -38.11 -22.86
CA SER A 21 16.43 -37.37 -23.34
C SER A 21 17.47 -38.26 -24.03
N HIS A 22 17.79 -39.43 -23.45
CA HIS A 22 18.80 -40.34 -23.99
C HIS A 22 18.41 -40.98 -25.35
N HIS A 23 17.11 -40.99 -25.70
CA HIS A 23 16.64 -41.52 -26.99
C HIS A 23 16.55 -40.42 -28.07
N PHE A 24 16.40 -39.15 -27.69
CA PHE A 24 16.28 -38.02 -28.63
C PHE A 24 17.65 -37.56 -29.17
N LEU A 25 18.67 -37.52 -28.29
CA LEU A 25 20.06 -37.15 -28.63
C LEU A 25 20.70 -38.02 -29.74
N ARG A 26 20.21 -39.25 -29.98
CA ARG A 26 20.64 -40.09 -31.11
C ARG A 26 20.07 -39.68 -32.47
N ARG A 27 19.00 -38.89 -32.51
CA ARG A 27 18.36 -38.46 -33.78
C ARG A 27 18.83 -37.07 -34.23
N THR A 28 19.05 -36.12 -33.32
CA THR A 28 19.44 -34.74 -33.68
C THR A 28 20.82 -34.65 -34.33
N MET A 29 21.80 -35.45 -33.87
CA MET A 29 23.14 -35.52 -34.49
C MET A 29 23.16 -35.95 -35.97
N ALA A 30 22.04 -36.46 -36.53
CA ALA A 30 21.92 -36.77 -37.95
C ALA A 30 21.44 -35.58 -38.81
N GLN A 31 20.76 -34.58 -38.22
CA GLN A 31 20.18 -33.44 -38.95
C GLN A 31 21.09 -32.20 -38.99
N GLN A 32 22.02 -32.06 -38.05
CA GLN A 32 22.89 -30.88 -37.94
C GLN A 32 23.88 -30.69 -39.12
N ARG A 33 24.04 -31.68 -40.02
CA ARG A 33 24.92 -31.56 -41.21
C ARG A 33 24.36 -30.72 -42.36
N GLN A 34 23.09 -30.34 -42.31
CA GLN A 34 22.38 -29.78 -43.46
C GLN A 34 22.12 -28.26 -43.36
N ILE A 35 22.44 -27.62 -42.24
CA ILE A 35 21.95 -26.26 -41.89
C ILE A 35 23.09 -25.22 -41.79
N ASP A 36 24.37 -25.62 -41.89
CA ASP A 36 25.53 -24.72 -41.97
C ASP A 36 25.69 -24.06 -43.36
N LYS A 37 24.61 -23.48 -43.93
CA LYS A 37 24.69 -22.85 -45.26
C LYS A 37 23.99 -21.51 -45.46
N ASP A 38 23.02 -21.13 -44.63
CA ASP A 38 22.27 -19.89 -44.81
C ASP A 38 22.26 -19.06 -43.51
N THR A 39 23.26 -18.19 -43.36
CA THR A 39 23.29 -17.09 -42.38
C THR A 39 23.67 -15.80 -43.08
N GLU A 40 22.71 -14.88 -43.20
CA GLU A 40 22.77 -13.44 -43.53
C GLU A 40 21.34 -13.07 -43.98
N ILE A 41 20.61 -12.05 -43.50
CA ILE A 41 20.86 -10.86 -42.65
C ILE A 41 19.53 -10.54 -41.95
N GLU A 42 19.55 -10.04 -40.70
CA GLU A 42 18.62 -9.00 -40.19
C GLU A 42 19.04 -8.57 -38.77
N GLU A 43 19.11 -7.26 -38.51
CA GLU A 43 19.50 -6.69 -37.22
C GLU A 43 18.54 -5.53 -36.85
N GLU A 44 18.21 -5.49 -35.56
CA GLU A 44 17.46 -4.55 -34.70
C GLU A 44 16.86 -3.24 -35.30
N LEU A 45 15.60 -2.85 -35.05
CA LEU A 45 14.75 -2.69 -33.83
C LEU A 45 14.57 -1.17 -33.53
N ASP A 46 13.32 -0.78 -33.33
CA ASP A 46 12.84 0.60 -33.19
C ASP A 46 12.67 1.01 -31.70
N SER A 47 12.73 2.30 -31.38
CA SER A 47 12.47 2.80 -30.02
C SER A 47 11.95 4.25 -29.97
N ASP A 48 10.83 4.44 -29.28
CA ASP A 48 10.16 5.73 -29.06
C ASP A 48 11.02 6.77 -28.28
N VAL A 49 10.69 8.06 -28.47
CA VAL A 49 10.14 8.97 -27.42
C VAL A 49 10.15 10.40 -27.95
N GLU A 50 9.01 11.10 -27.84
CA GLU A 50 8.90 12.54 -28.14
C GLU A 50 8.31 13.28 -26.93
N GLU A 51 8.94 14.38 -26.51
CA GLU A 51 8.50 15.25 -25.41
C GLU A 51 8.28 16.68 -25.92
N ALA A 52 7.32 17.39 -25.33
CA ALA A 52 6.87 18.71 -25.80
C ALA A 52 7.86 19.84 -25.47
N ILE A 53 7.74 21.01 -26.14
CA ILE A 53 7.51 22.34 -25.54
C ILE A 53 7.60 23.49 -26.58
N LEU A 54 6.71 24.49 -26.43
CA LEU A 54 6.72 25.87 -26.98
C LEU A 54 6.74 26.08 -28.52
N VAL A 55 5.88 26.99 -28.98
CA VAL A 55 6.31 28.33 -29.45
C VAL A 55 5.19 29.35 -29.15
N ASP A 56 5.57 30.60 -29.01
CA ASP A 56 4.83 31.74 -28.49
C ASP A 56 4.28 32.66 -29.61
N LYS A 57 3.20 33.40 -29.28
CA LYS A 57 2.86 34.76 -29.76
C LYS A 57 2.25 35.09 -31.14
N ILE A 58 1.81 36.37 -31.18
CA ILE A 58 1.27 37.23 -32.25
C ILE A 58 -0.15 36.81 -32.77
N ILE A 59 -1.18 37.68 -32.97
CA ILE A 59 -1.28 39.15 -33.16
C ILE A 59 -2.62 39.70 -32.57
N SER A 60 -2.57 40.83 -31.86
CA SER A 60 -3.48 42.01 -31.99
C SER A 60 -3.27 42.95 -30.77
N LEU A 61 -2.45 44.00 -30.90
CA LEU A 61 -2.86 45.34 -31.34
C LEU A 61 -3.76 46.08 -30.32
N ASN A 62 -3.11 47.05 -29.67
CA ASN A 62 -3.51 48.45 -29.50
C ASN A 62 -4.95 48.76 -29.02
N GLY A 63 -5.15 49.58 -27.98
CA GLY A 63 -4.21 50.39 -27.19
C GLY A 63 -4.93 51.67 -26.72
N GLU A 64 -4.45 52.29 -25.62
CA GLU A 64 -4.66 53.70 -25.22
C GLU A 64 -6.13 54.23 -25.21
N ASN A 65 -6.74 54.82 -24.19
CA ASN A 65 -6.34 55.55 -22.99
C ASN A 65 -7.65 55.87 -22.20
N GLU A 66 -7.70 56.54 -21.04
CA GLU A 66 -6.63 57.15 -20.25
C GLU A 66 -6.85 56.95 -18.72
N PHE A 67 -6.54 57.97 -17.92
CA PHE A 67 -6.37 57.99 -16.46
C PHE A 67 -7.08 59.24 -15.87
N ASN A 68 -7.56 59.15 -14.61
CA ASN A 68 -8.10 60.26 -13.76
C ASN A 68 -9.43 60.91 -14.25
N GLU A 69 -10.47 61.15 -13.44
CA GLU A 69 -10.51 61.67 -12.06
C GLU A 69 -11.72 61.13 -11.26
N GLU A 70 -11.51 60.31 -10.22
CA GLU A 70 -12.55 60.04 -9.20
C GLU A 70 -11.96 60.12 -7.78
N LYS A 71 -11.89 61.34 -7.25
CA LYS A 71 -11.60 61.61 -5.83
C LYS A 71 -12.50 62.71 -5.26
N GLN A 72 -13.82 62.56 -5.38
CA GLN A 72 -14.79 63.41 -4.65
C GLN A 72 -16.21 62.81 -4.53
N PHE A 73 -16.34 61.58 -4.00
CA PHE A 73 -17.67 61.01 -3.69
C PHE A 73 -17.76 60.15 -2.42
N ILE A 74 -17.03 60.50 -1.36
CA ILE A 74 -17.20 59.88 -0.02
C ILE A 74 -17.26 60.95 1.08
N GLN A 75 -18.26 61.84 1.03
CA GLN A 75 -18.61 62.67 2.20
C GLN A 75 -20.06 63.18 2.23
N GLN A 76 -21.05 62.36 1.84
CA GLN A 76 -22.47 62.76 1.89
C GLN A 76 -23.50 61.66 2.22
N GLN A 77 -23.07 60.52 2.79
CA GLN A 77 -23.98 59.49 3.33
C GLN A 77 -23.65 59.11 4.79
N THR A 78 -23.59 60.12 5.66
CA THR A 78 -23.49 59.92 7.12
C THR A 78 -24.46 60.81 7.88
N GLN A 79 -25.74 60.77 7.52
CA GLN A 79 -26.84 61.34 8.31
C GLN A 79 -28.20 60.75 7.88
N GLN A 80 -28.44 59.49 8.24
CA GLN A 80 -29.79 58.98 8.43
C GLN A 80 -29.91 58.42 9.85
N GLN A 81 -30.92 58.88 10.58
CA GLN A 81 -31.18 58.52 11.96
C GLN A 81 -31.63 57.05 12.04
N PHE A 82 -30.72 56.15 12.40
CA PHE A 82 -31.13 54.87 12.96
C PHE A 82 -31.54 55.08 14.43
N GLY A 83 -32.83 54.90 14.70
CA GLY A 83 -33.36 54.95 16.06
C GLY A 83 -32.65 53.94 16.95
N LYS A 84 -32.18 54.41 18.12
CA LYS A 84 -31.91 53.53 19.24
C LYS A 84 -33.26 53.07 19.77
N ASP A 85 -33.74 51.96 19.23
CA ASP A 85 -34.59 50.91 19.82
C ASP A 85 -35.02 49.97 18.68
N THR A 86 -35.05 48.65 18.92
CA THR A 86 -35.38 47.53 17.98
C THR A 86 -34.27 46.87 17.12
N VAL A 87 -32.99 47.24 17.21
CA VAL A 87 -31.90 46.64 16.36
C VAL A 87 -31.34 45.29 16.89
N PHE A 88 -31.99 44.65 17.86
CA PHE A 88 -31.68 43.25 18.24
C PHE A 88 -32.95 42.46 18.54
N GLU A 89 -33.53 41.84 17.51
CA GLU A 89 -34.07 40.50 17.72
C GLU A 89 -32.94 39.64 18.28
N GLN A 90 -33.09 39.17 19.51
CA GLN A 90 -32.00 38.50 20.21
C GLN A 90 -31.80 37.13 19.55
N GLY A 91 -30.65 36.96 18.90
CA GLY A 91 -30.29 35.69 18.27
C GLY A 91 -30.13 34.61 19.33
N GLU A 92 -30.62 33.41 19.04
CA GLU A 92 -30.71 32.27 19.98
C GLU A 92 -29.36 31.93 20.65
N THR A 93 -28.25 32.23 19.97
CA THR A 93 -26.87 32.10 20.45
C THR A 93 -26.46 33.13 21.51
N ARG A 94 -27.01 34.35 21.49
CA ARG A 94 -26.78 35.35 22.54
C ARG A 94 -27.51 34.95 23.82
N ASP A 95 -28.76 34.49 23.67
CA ASP A 95 -29.59 34.01 24.78
C ASP A 95 -28.93 32.83 25.51
N PHE A 96 -28.27 31.93 24.76
CA PHE A 96 -27.50 30.83 25.33
C PHE A 96 -26.32 31.29 26.21
N LEU A 97 -25.56 32.33 25.81
CA LEU A 97 -24.49 32.88 26.67
C LEU A 97 -25.04 33.56 27.93
N HIS A 98 -26.19 34.23 27.82
CA HIS A 98 -26.87 34.79 28.99
C HIS A 98 -27.37 33.68 29.93
N PHE A 99 -27.87 32.56 29.39
CA PHE A 99 -28.22 31.37 30.16
C PHE A 99 -27.00 30.80 30.90
N LEU A 100 -25.89 30.51 30.22
CA LEU A 100 -24.66 30.00 30.85
C LEU A 100 -24.14 30.91 31.97
N ARG A 101 -24.22 32.24 31.79
CA ARG A 101 -23.87 33.22 32.83
C ARG A 101 -24.85 33.22 34.00
N ARG A 102 -26.16 33.07 33.75
CA ARG A 102 -27.20 33.00 34.80
C ARG A 102 -26.99 31.78 35.70
N ILE A 103 -26.69 30.62 35.13
CA ILE A 103 -26.41 29.38 35.90
C ILE A 103 -24.98 29.32 36.47
N LYS A 104 -24.14 30.32 36.20
CA LYS A 104 -22.71 30.38 36.59
C LYS A 104 -21.94 29.11 36.17
N TYR A 105 -22.15 28.66 34.93
CA TYR A 105 -21.56 27.41 34.44
C TYR A 105 -20.02 27.44 34.41
N ASP A 106 -19.38 26.45 35.05
CA ASP A 106 -17.94 26.23 34.93
C ASP A 106 -17.65 25.00 34.05
N HIS A 107 -17.18 25.27 32.84
CA HIS A 107 -16.77 24.30 31.83
C HIS A 107 -15.55 23.45 32.22
N ARG A 108 -14.80 23.82 33.27
CA ARG A 108 -13.63 23.07 33.75
C ARG A 108 -14.00 21.90 34.64
N GLN A 109 -15.23 21.90 35.17
CA GLN A 109 -15.71 20.88 36.09
C GLN A 109 -16.52 19.81 35.34
N CYS A 110 -16.09 18.56 35.48
CA CYS A 110 -16.81 17.39 34.99
C CYS A 110 -18.24 17.36 35.60
N PRO A 111 -19.28 17.04 34.81
CA PRO A 111 -20.66 16.94 35.31
C PRO A 111 -20.76 15.94 36.47
N GLN A 112 -21.31 16.36 37.61
CA GLN A 112 -21.52 15.46 38.74
C GLN A 112 -22.81 14.64 38.54
N ASN A 113 -22.70 13.32 38.60
CA ASN A 113 -23.83 12.40 38.44
C ASN A 113 -24.08 11.57 39.70
N GLU A 114 -24.37 12.24 40.83
CA GLU A 114 -24.81 11.61 42.10
C GLU A 114 -23.87 10.49 42.59
N GLY A 115 -22.56 10.70 42.46
CA GLY A 115 -21.52 9.73 42.87
C GLY A 115 -21.26 8.59 41.87
N LYS A 116 -21.89 8.61 40.68
CA LYS A 116 -21.60 7.71 39.56
C LYS A 116 -20.74 8.41 38.51
N ALA A 117 -19.99 7.63 37.74
CA ALA A 117 -19.29 8.10 36.55
C ALA A 117 -20.25 8.73 35.52
N VAL A 118 -19.74 9.69 34.76
CA VAL A 118 -20.43 10.23 33.57
C VAL A 118 -20.33 9.22 32.45
N GLN A 119 -21.48 8.72 31.99
CA GLN A 119 -21.54 7.82 30.84
C GLN A 119 -21.51 8.63 29.53
N ILE A 120 -20.49 8.38 28.71
CA ILE A 120 -20.35 8.96 27.37
C ILE A 120 -20.74 7.90 26.35
N SER A 121 -21.85 8.11 25.66
CA SER A 121 -22.28 7.25 24.56
C SER A 121 -21.61 7.65 23.26
N VAL A 122 -20.82 6.75 22.68
CA VAL A 122 -20.03 6.99 21.46
C VAL A 122 -20.66 6.32 20.24
N SER A 123 -20.72 7.05 19.12
CA SER A 123 -21.14 6.54 17.81
C SER A 123 -20.12 6.95 16.75
N VAL A 124 -19.59 5.96 16.01
CA VAL A 124 -18.59 6.15 14.95
C VAL A 124 -19.19 5.82 13.59
N VAL A 125 -19.06 6.75 12.64
CA VAL A 125 -19.41 6.51 11.24
C VAL A 125 -18.16 6.64 10.40
N ILE A 126 -17.66 5.53 9.87
CA ILE A 126 -16.49 5.52 8.99
C ILE A 126 -16.95 5.96 7.60
N SER A 127 -16.44 7.10 7.17
CA SER A 127 -16.76 7.71 5.87
C SER A 127 -15.82 7.21 4.79
N ASN A 128 -14.52 7.09 5.10
CA ASN A 128 -13.53 6.54 4.18
C ASN A 128 -12.34 5.94 4.95
N ILE A 129 -11.60 5.03 4.31
CA ILE A 129 -10.26 4.63 4.71
C ILE A 129 -9.38 4.96 3.50
N ARG A 130 -8.43 5.87 3.68
CA ARG A 130 -7.68 6.51 2.60
C ARG A 130 -6.53 5.64 2.11
N ALA A 131 -5.76 5.09 3.03
CA ALA A 131 -4.65 4.18 2.76
C ALA A 131 -4.39 3.29 3.98
N VAL A 132 -3.88 2.09 3.73
CA VAL A 132 -3.28 1.18 4.71
C VAL A 132 -1.86 0.97 4.22
N SER A 133 -0.85 1.24 5.05
CA SER A 133 0.56 1.19 4.67
C SER A 133 1.31 0.17 5.51
N GLU A 134 1.89 -0.81 4.85
CA GLU A 134 2.70 -1.84 5.51
C GLU A 134 4.11 -1.35 5.84
N VAL A 135 4.61 -0.35 5.11
CA VAL A 135 5.96 0.21 5.28
C VAL A 135 6.05 1.00 6.58
N THR A 136 5.00 1.75 6.91
CA THR A 136 4.88 2.56 8.12
C THR A 136 4.01 1.92 9.20
N MET A 137 3.48 0.72 8.96
CA MET A 137 2.59 -0.03 9.87
C MET A 137 1.43 0.82 10.41
N ASP A 138 0.80 1.58 9.53
CA ASP A 138 -0.27 2.52 9.88
C ASP A 138 -1.42 2.52 8.86
N TYR A 139 -2.53 3.11 9.26
CA TYR A 139 -3.68 3.28 8.39
C TYR A 139 -4.37 4.61 8.63
N SER A 140 -4.85 5.21 7.54
CA SER A 140 -5.46 6.53 7.54
C SER A 140 -6.96 6.44 7.27
N LEU A 141 -7.77 7.00 8.16
CA LEU A 141 -9.22 6.94 8.12
C LEU A 141 -9.86 8.33 8.25
N GLU A 142 -11.06 8.46 7.70
CA GLU A 142 -11.93 9.62 7.87
C GLU A 142 -13.26 9.17 8.45
N MET A 143 -13.65 9.76 9.57
CA MET A 143 -14.86 9.37 10.30
C MET A 143 -15.63 10.56 10.86
N PHE A 144 -16.94 10.38 11.00
CA PHE A 144 -17.76 11.20 11.88
C PHE A 144 -17.77 10.54 13.26
N TYR A 145 -17.11 11.20 14.19
CA TYR A 145 -17.00 10.79 15.58
C TYR A 145 -18.06 11.56 16.39
N ARG A 146 -18.91 10.84 17.13
CA ARG A 146 -20.00 11.45 17.91
C ARG A 146 -19.95 11.00 19.35
N GLU A 147 -20.14 11.95 20.23
CA GLU A 147 -20.25 11.78 21.68
C GLU A 147 -21.59 12.32 22.14
N ILE A 148 -22.22 11.58 23.05
CA ILE A 148 -23.45 11.98 23.71
C ILE A 148 -23.23 11.81 25.21
N TRP A 149 -23.41 12.88 25.97
CA TRP A 149 -23.34 12.85 27.43
C TRP A 149 -24.46 13.71 28.04
N MET A 150 -24.69 13.51 29.33
CA MET A 150 -25.71 14.20 30.09
C MET A 150 -25.08 15.22 31.03
N ASP A 151 -25.45 16.49 30.94
CA ASP A 151 -25.06 17.50 31.93
C ASP A 151 -26.32 18.16 32.54
N LYS A 152 -26.69 17.70 33.74
CA LYS A 152 -27.86 18.19 34.49
C LYS A 152 -27.84 19.71 34.71
N ARG A 153 -26.67 20.35 34.69
CA ARG A 153 -26.51 21.80 34.86
C ARG A 153 -27.04 22.60 33.66
N LEU A 154 -27.19 21.98 32.50
CA LEU A 154 -27.61 22.61 31.25
C LEU A 154 -29.09 22.37 30.90
N ASN A 155 -29.84 21.71 31.78
CA ASN A 155 -31.30 21.58 31.68
C ASN A 155 -31.94 22.99 31.65
N TYR A 156 -32.85 23.22 30.70
CA TYR A 156 -33.48 24.51 30.49
C TYR A 156 -34.99 24.38 30.25
N ASP A 157 -35.78 25.33 30.78
CA ASP A 157 -37.20 25.41 30.45
C ASP A 157 -37.36 25.84 28.99
N ILE A 158 -38.05 25.00 28.21
CA ILE A 158 -38.30 25.13 26.77
C ILE A 158 -38.93 26.50 26.45
N LYS A 159 -39.71 27.09 27.38
CA LYS A 159 -40.29 28.43 27.25
C LYS A 159 -39.25 29.55 27.08
N GLN A 160 -38.06 29.38 27.66
CA GLN A 160 -36.97 30.38 27.56
C GLN A 160 -36.35 30.42 26.15
N PHE A 161 -36.50 29.33 25.38
CA PHE A 161 -35.89 29.16 24.05
C PHE A 161 -36.94 28.92 22.97
N ARG A 162 -37.96 29.78 22.92
CA ARG A 162 -39.00 29.82 21.85
C ARG A 162 -39.70 28.46 21.65
N ASN A 163 -39.94 27.71 22.73
CA ASN A 163 -40.50 26.36 22.73
C ASN A 163 -39.71 25.30 21.94
N LYS A 164 -38.38 25.46 21.78
CA LYS A 164 -37.49 24.45 21.18
C LYS A 164 -36.98 23.42 22.19
N THR A 165 -37.22 22.15 21.89
CA THR A 165 -36.65 20.99 22.61
C THR A 165 -35.17 20.73 22.31
N GLU A 166 -34.66 21.26 21.19
CA GLU A 166 -33.25 21.14 20.77
C GLU A 166 -32.70 22.50 20.31
N LEU A 167 -31.56 22.90 20.87
CA LEU A 167 -30.79 24.06 20.47
C LEU A 167 -29.66 23.65 19.51
N ALA A 168 -29.66 24.26 18.32
CA ALA A 168 -28.61 24.10 17.32
C ALA A 168 -27.48 25.12 17.55
N LEU A 169 -26.41 24.70 18.22
CA LEU A 169 -25.28 25.56 18.57
C LEU A 169 -24.17 25.49 17.51
N HIS A 170 -23.49 26.62 17.31
CA HIS A 170 -22.31 26.68 16.46
C HIS A 170 -21.08 26.06 17.16
N GLU A 171 -20.11 25.55 16.39
CA GLU A 171 -18.87 24.92 16.89
C GLU A 171 -18.13 25.76 17.95
N SER A 172 -18.14 27.09 17.80
CA SER A 172 -17.49 28.01 18.74
C SER A 172 -18.00 27.90 20.18
N TYR A 173 -19.20 27.36 20.40
CA TYR A 173 -19.80 27.20 21.72
C TYR A 173 -19.26 26.01 22.49
N ALA A 174 -18.61 25.04 21.83
CA ALA A 174 -17.95 23.91 22.50
C ALA A 174 -16.87 24.38 23.50
N ASN A 175 -16.21 25.51 23.25
CA ASN A 175 -15.21 26.09 24.15
C ASN A 175 -15.78 26.60 25.49
N PHE A 176 -17.09 26.86 25.56
CA PHE A 176 -17.78 27.34 26.77
C PHE A 176 -18.53 26.23 27.52
N LEU A 177 -18.48 24.99 27.01
CA LEU A 177 -19.10 23.82 27.61
C LEU A 177 -18.02 22.86 28.08
N TRP A 178 -18.30 22.09 29.15
CA TRP A 178 -17.47 20.94 29.44
C TRP A 178 -17.66 19.91 28.32
N HIS A 179 -16.56 19.38 27.80
CA HIS A 179 -16.54 18.24 26.90
C HIS A 179 -15.50 17.23 27.42
N PRO A 180 -15.67 15.93 27.12
CA PRO A 180 -14.67 14.95 27.49
C PRO A 180 -13.33 15.21 26.78
N ASP A 181 -12.25 14.82 27.44
CA ASP A 181 -10.86 14.89 26.98
C ASP A 181 -10.47 13.65 26.17
N THR A 182 -11.39 13.21 25.31
CA THR A 182 -11.24 11.99 24.53
C THR A 182 -10.04 12.06 23.60
N PHE A 183 -9.13 11.11 23.73
CA PHE A 183 -7.98 10.91 22.86
C PHE A 183 -7.99 9.50 22.25
N MET A 184 -7.08 9.29 21.29
CA MET A 184 -6.92 8.01 20.60
C MET A 184 -5.49 7.53 20.85
N PRO A 185 -5.25 6.59 21.79
CA PRO A 185 -3.91 6.25 22.28
C PRO A 185 -2.97 5.71 21.19
N ASN A 186 -3.50 5.07 20.15
CA ASN A 186 -2.73 4.57 19.02
C ASN A 186 -2.79 5.49 17.77
N ALA A 187 -3.19 6.75 17.91
CA ALA A 187 -3.16 7.71 16.81
C ALA A 187 -1.78 8.38 16.69
N ILE A 188 -1.06 8.07 15.60
CA ILE A 188 0.23 8.70 15.25
C ILE A 188 0.02 10.17 14.86
N ALA A 189 -1.06 10.47 14.13
CA ALA A 189 -1.42 11.83 13.76
C ALA A 189 -2.95 11.99 13.67
N SER A 190 -3.45 13.15 14.07
CA SER A 190 -4.86 13.51 13.88
C SER A 190 -5.01 14.91 13.30
N LYS A 191 -6.01 15.07 12.42
CA LYS A 191 -6.42 16.35 11.82
C LYS A 191 -7.82 16.67 12.30
N ASN A 192 -7.86 17.47 13.37
CA ASN A 192 -9.07 18.06 13.93
C ASN A 192 -9.71 19.08 12.97
N PRO A 193 -10.98 19.46 13.19
CA PRO A 193 -11.62 20.50 12.43
C PRO A 193 -10.87 21.83 12.48
N ARG A 194 -10.59 22.36 11.28
CA ARG A 194 -10.01 23.69 11.12
C ARG A 194 -11.13 24.70 10.98
N LYS A 195 -11.03 25.82 11.71
CA LYS A 195 -11.95 26.96 11.56
C LYS A 195 -12.08 27.32 10.07
N GLN A 196 -13.31 27.62 9.63
CA GLN A 196 -13.67 27.96 8.24
C GLN A 196 -13.48 26.84 7.19
N SER A 197 -12.95 25.66 7.54
CA SER A 197 -12.88 24.53 6.61
C SER A 197 -14.27 24.06 6.18
N ILE A 198 -14.44 23.73 4.90
CA ILE A 198 -15.66 23.07 4.41
C ILE A 198 -15.59 21.55 4.68
N SER A 199 -14.39 20.95 4.55
CA SER A 199 -14.19 19.51 4.70
C SER A 199 -14.27 19.04 6.15
N HIS A 200 -13.85 19.86 7.11
CA HIS A 200 -13.96 19.56 8.53
C HIS A 200 -14.89 20.54 9.25
N ARG A 201 -16.03 20.02 9.72
CA ARG A 201 -17.02 20.74 10.53
C ARG A 201 -17.37 19.90 11.74
N SER A 202 -17.79 20.55 12.81
CA SER A 202 -18.54 19.92 13.89
C SER A 202 -19.99 20.40 13.94
N LEU A 203 -20.79 19.68 14.73
CA LEU A 203 -22.18 19.94 15.04
C LEU A 203 -22.35 19.75 16.55
N LEU A 204 -22.91 20.75 17.21
CA LEU A 204 -23.18 20.76 18.65
C LEU A 204 -24.68 20.99 18.84
N ARG A 205 -25.36 20.01 19.46
CA ARG A 205 -26.79 20.09 19.80
C ARG A 205 -26.96 19.89 21.28
N LEU A 206 -27.79 20.73 21.90
CA LEU A 206 -28.20 20.61 23.31
C LEU A 206 -29.70 20.36 23.33
N GLN A 207 -30.14 19.31 24.03
CA GLN A 207 -31.55 19.04 24.30
C GLN A 207 -32.00 19.69 25.61
N SER A 208 -33.30 19.95 25.76
CA SER A 208 -33.87 20.63 26.92
C SER A 208 -33.64 19.93 28.26
N ASP A 209 -33.46 18.60 28.24
CA ASP A 209 -33.14 17.80 29.43
C ASP A 209 -31.70 18.00 29.93
N GLY A 210 -30.81 18.55 29.10
CA GLY A 210 -29.37 18.66 29.37
C GLY A 210 -28.50 17.64 28.61
N GLN A 211 -29.06 16.85 27.69
CA GLN A 211 -28.28 15.96 26.83
C GLN A 211 -27.54 16.77 25.75
N ILE A 212 -26.21 16.61 25.70
CA ILE A 212 -25.38 17.19 24.63
C ILE A 212 -25.06 16.09 23.62
N LEU A 213 -25.24 16.40 22.33
CA LEU A 213 -24.69 15.67 21.20
C LEU A 213 -23.59 16.54 20.56
N TYR A 214 -22.35 16.05 20.58
CA TYR A 214 -21.23 16.66 19.88
C TYR A 214 -20.73 15.71 18.79
N SER A 215 -20.72 16.17 17.53
CA SER A 215 -20.38 15.39 16.35
C SER A 215 -19.30 16.09 15.56
N ARG A 216 -18.14 15.45 15.35
CA ARG A 216 -16.96 16.02 14.68
C ARG A 216 -16.55 15.15 13.49
N ARG A 217 -16.16 15.74 12.34
CA ARG A 217 -15.46 15.00 11.28
C ARG A 217 -13.95 15.03 11.52
N LEU A 218 -13.39 13.85 11.81
CA LEU A 218 -11.98 13.65 12.10
C LEU A 218 -11.30 12.90 10.95
N SER A 219 -10.04 13.25 10.69
CA SER A 219 -9.12 12.42 9.90
C SER A 219 -7.99 11.98 10.81
N VAL A 220 -7.77 10.67 10.90
CA VAL A 220 -6.85 10.05 11.87
C VAL A 220 -5.94 9.10 11.12
N VAL A 221 -4.66 9.13 11.49
CA VAL A 221 -3.65 8.14 11.11
C VAL A 221 -3.33 7.36 12.38
N ALA A 222 -3.64 6.07 12.38
CA ALA A 222 -3.51 5.20 13.53
C ALA A 222 -2.53 4.07 13.25
N GLU A 223 -1.77 3.70 14.27
CA GLU A 223 -0.85 2.58 14.24
C GLU A 223 -1.62 1.26 14.11
N CYS A 224 -1.14 0.37 13.26
CA CYS A 224 -1.59 -0.99 13.11
C CYS A 224 -0.38 -1.92 12.94
N PRO A 225 0.10 -2.58 14.00
CA PRO A 225 1.14 -3.59 13.88
C PRO A 225 0.61 -4.76 13.05
N MET A 226 1.29 -5.07 11.94
CA MET A 226 0.87 -6.10 10.97
C MET A 226 1.79 -7.33 11.04
N ASP A 227 1.19 -8.51 10.90
CA ASP A 227 1.92 -9.78 10.75
C ASP A 227 2.01 -10.16 9.26
N LEU A 228 3.17 -9.88 8.65
CA LEU A 228 3.44 -10.12 7.23
C LEU A 228 4.03 -11.51 6.95
N THR A 229 4.05 -12.44 7.92
CA THR A 229 4.59 -13.80 7.72
C THR A 229 3.95 -14.51 6.53
N LEU A 230 2.64 -14.36 6.36
CA LEU A 230 1.85 -14.96 5.26
C LEU A 230 1.74 -14.06 4.01
N PHE A 231 2.49 -12.96 3.92
CA PHE A 231 2.45 -12.03 2.77
C PHE A 231 2.71 -12.76 1.44
N PRO A 232 1.88 -12.57 0.39
CA PRO A 232 0.78 -11.59 0.24
C PRO A 232 -0.64 -12.16 0.50
N PHE A 233 -0.77 -13.28 1.20
CA PHE A 233 -2.05 -13.96 1.49
C PHE A 233 -2.56 -13.70 2.93
N ASP A 234 -2.04 -12.65 3.55
CA ASP A 234 -2.28 -12.24 4.93
C ASP A 234 -3.66 -11.59 5.16
N SER A 235 -4.03 -11.47 6.43
CA SER A 235 -5.17 -10.68 6.89
C SER A 235 -4.85 -10.02 8.22
N GLN A 236 -4.99 -8.70 8.26
CA GLN A 236 -4.54 -7.85 9.35
C GLN A 236 -5.73 -7.34 10.16
N THR A 237 -5.59 -7.29 11.49
CA THR A 237 -6.62 -6.77 12.40
C THR A 237 -6.15 -5.45 13.00
N CYS A 238 -6.54 -4.34 12.37
CA CYS A 238 -6.22 -3.00 12.87
C CYS A 238 -7.26 -2.55 13.89
N LYS A 239 -6.80 -1.95 15.00
CA LYS A 239 -7.66 -1.44 16.08
C LYS A 239 -7.52 0.08 16.15
N LEU A 240 -8.60 0.79 16.47
CA LEU A 240 -8.59 2.19 16.87
C LEU A 240 -9.08 2.28 18.32
N GLY A 241 -8.20 2.66 19.24
CA GLY A 241 -8.55 2.96 20.62
C GLY A 241 -9.16 4.36 20.77
N ILE A 242 -10.13 4.50 21.68
CA ILE A 242 -10.79 5.76 22.04
C ILE A 242 -10.98 5.75 23.57
N GLU A 243 -10.47 6.76 24.27
CA GLU A 243 -10.32 6.75 25.73
C GLU A 243 -10.26 8.18 26.30
N SER A 244 -10.42 8.37 27.62
CA SER A 244 -10.16 9.65 28.32
C SER A 244 -8.69 9.73 28.72
N TYR A 245 -8.09 10.91 28.58
CA TYR A 245 -6.69 11.12 28.95
C TYR A 245 -6.49 11.29 30.47
N GLY A 246 -7.38 12.04 31.14
CA GLY A 246 -7.24 12.44 32.53
C GLY A 246 -8.29 11.87 33.49
N TYR A 247 -9.47 11.47 33.01
CA TYR A 247 -10.54 10.93 33.87
C TYR A 247 -10.46 9.40 33.94
N THR A 248 -10.37 8.86 35.15
CA THR A 248 -10.42 7.41 35.40
C THR A 248 -11.84 6.85 35.19
N SER A 249 -11.97 5.53 35.13
CA SER A 249 -13.25 4.80 35.01
C SER A 249 -14.28 5.16 36.08
N ASP A 250 -13.86 5.66 37.23
CA ASP A 250 -14.75 6.05 38.33
C ASP A 250 -15.43 7.42 38.06
N GLN A 251 -14.84 8.23 37.19
CA GLN A 251 -15.30 9.57 36.84
C GLN A 251 -15.97 9.58 35.46
N VAL A 252 -15.43 8.86 34.48
CA VAL A 252 -15.91 8.81 33.10
C VAL A 252 -15.86 7.39 32.55
N ILE A 253 -16.98 6.92 31.99
CA ILE A 253 -17.08 5.62 31.31
C ILE A 253 -17.58 5.83 29.89
N TYR A 254 -16.84 5.32 28.92
CA TYR A 254 -17.26 5.30 27.52
C TYR A 254 -18.05 4.03 27.23
N VAL A 255 -19.17 4.18 26.53
CA VAL A 255 -20.07 3.10 26.15
C VAL A 255 -20.47 3.26 24.69
N TRP A 256 -20.61 2.15 23.96
CA TRP A 256 -21.08 2.17 22.59
C TRP A 256 -22.58 2.53 22.51
N SER A 257 -22.95 3.40 21.57
CA SER A 257 -24.36 3.78 21.38
C SER A 257 -25.19 2.63 20.83
N HIS A 258 -26.43 2.52 21.31
CA HIS A 258 -27.40 1.50 20.91
C HIS A 258 -28.65 2.13 20.24
N GLY A 259 -29.47 1.29 19.59
CA GLY A 259 -30.71 1.72 18.95
C GLY A 259 -30.51 2.51 17.65
N GLN A 260 -31.23 3.63 17.48
CA GLN A 260 -31.23 4.43 16.24
C GLN A 260 -29.84 4.97 15.83
N ARG A 261 -28.92 5.13 16.79
CA ARG A 261 -27.53 5.49 16.54
C ARG A 261 -26.68 4.23 16.76
N ALA A 262 -26.42 3.50 15.68
CA ALA A 262 -25.52 2.36 15.72
C ALA A 262 -24.11 2.79 16.19
N ALA A 263 -23.48 1.94 17.00
CA ALA A 263 -22.11 2.12 17.50
C ALA A 263 -21.11 2.30 16.36
N LEU A 264 -21.24 1.51 15.30
CA LEU A 264 -20.45 1.56 14.08
C LEU A 264 -21.35 1.59 12.84
N LYS A 265 -21.10 2.52 11.93
CA LYS A 265 -21.67 2.49 10.57
C LYS A 265 -20.56 2.65 9.54
N LEU A 266 -20.34 1.60 8.75
CA LEU A 266 -19.36 1.57 7.67
C LEU A 266 -20.02 1.99 6.34
N HIS A 267 -19.44 2.97 5.64
CA HIS A 267 -19.83 3.29 4.26
C HIS A 267 -19.22 2.28 3.28
N LYS A 268 -19.73 2.20 2.04
CA LYS A 268 -19.20 1.30 1.01
C LYS A 268 -17.84 1.81 0.52
N ILE A 269 -16.78 1.39 1.20
CA ILE A 269 -15.39 1.77 0.95
C ILE A 269 -14.73 0.73 0.05
N ARG A 270 -13.88 1.20 -0.87
CA ARG A 270 -13.03 0.37 -1.73
C ARG A 270 -11.59 0.85 -1.55
N LEU A 271 -10.71 -0.04 -1.14
CA LEU A 271 -9.27 0.17 -1.12
C LEU A 271 -8.67 -0.58 -2.34
N PRO A 272 -7.57 -0.12 -2.94
CA PRO A 272 -6.94 -0.83 -4.06
C PRO A 272 -6.38 -2.19 -3.62
N ASP A 273 -5.52 -2.19 -2.60
CA ASP A 273 -4.73 -3.37 -2.20
C ASP A 273 -5.40 -4.23 -1.14
N PHE A 274 -6.45 -3.71 -0.49
CA PHE A 274 -7.12 -4.37 0.64
C PHE A 274 -8.64 -4.47 0.45
N ARG A 275 -9.24 -5.45 1.12
CA ARG A 275 -10.69 -5.60 1.26
C ARG A 275 -11.03 -5.67 2.73
N ILE A 276 -12.03 -4.92 3.18
CA ILE A 276 -12.55 -5.02 4.54
C ILE A 276 -13.40 -6.30 4.59
N LYS A 277 -12.95 -7.32 5.33
CA LYS A 277 -13.72 -8.56 5.57
C LYS A 277 -14.86 -8.29 6.54
N GLU A 278 -14.52 -7.67 7.66
CA GLU A 278 -15.43 -7.32 8.73
C GLU A 278 -14.94 -6.06 9.47
N ALA A 279 -15.86 -5.39 10.14
CA ALA A 279 -15.56 -4.31 11.06
C ALA A 279 -16.53 -4.41 12.25
N PHE A 280 -15.99 -4.38 13.46
CA PHE A 280 -16.74 -4.57 14.70
C PHE A 280 -16.25 -3.64 15.80
N VAL A 281 -16.97 -3.62 16.92
CA VAL A 281 -16.66 -2.77 18.08
C VAL A 281 -16.53 -3.62 19.34
N THR A 282 -15.64 -3.21 20.24
CA THR A 282 -15.50 -3.81 21.57
C THR A 282 -15.12 -2.74 22.60
N SER A 283 -15.15 -3.09 23.88
CA SER A 283 -14.91 -2.18 25.01
C SER A 283 -14.14 -2.92 26.10
N GLN A 284 -13.10 -2.30 26.64
CA GLN A 284 -12.22 -2.89 27.66
C GLN A 284 -11.87 -1.82 28.71
N ILE A 285 -11.46 -2.27 29.89
CA ILE A 285 -10.86 -1.40 30.92
C ILE A 285 -9.37 -1.65 30.88
N GLU A 286 -8.60 -0.58 30.75
CA GLU A 286 -7.15 -0.59 30.67
C GLU A 286 -6.57 -0.10 31.99
N ASN A 287 -5.57 -0.80 32.52
CA ASN A 287 -5.00 -0.52 33.82
C ASN A 287 -3.64 0.19 33.64
N TYR A 288 -3.59 1.45 34.04
CA TYR A 288 -2.39 2.28 34.02
C TYR A 288 -1.85 2.55 35.43
N ALA A 289 -0.60 3.00 35.53
CA ALA A 289 0.00 3.39 36.81
C ALA A 289 -0.75 4.55 37.50
N THR A 290 -1.53 5.33 36.74
CA THR A 290 -2.38 6.43 37.23
C THR A 290 -3.79 5.99 37.63
N GLY A 291 -4.20 4.76 37.31
CA GLY A 291 -5.55 4.24 37.57
C GLY A 291 -6.12 3.43 36.40
N ASN A 292 -7.39 3.07 36.50
CA ASN A 292 -8.10 2.31 35.47
C ASN A 292 -8.85 3.27 34.55
N TYR A 293 -8.85 3.01 33.24
CA TYR A 293 -9.44 3.86 32.22
C TYR A 293 -10.37 3.06 31.30
N SER A 294 -11.48 3.67 30.89
CA SER A 294 -12.47 3.05 30.01
C SER A 294 -12.09 3.27 28.55
N ARG A 295 -11.71 2.21 27.84
CA ARG A 295 -11.30 2.25 26.43
C ARG A 295 -12.30 1.54 25.52
N LEU A 296 -12.70 2.25 24.47
CA LEU A 296 -13.45 1.68 23.35
C LEU A 296 -12.52 1.34 22.19
N TYR A 297 -12.83 0.28 21.47
CA TYR A 297 -12.06 -0.20 20.32
C TYR A 297 -12.96 -0.37 19.10
N VAL A 298 -12.57 0.26 17.97
CA VAL A 298 -13.09 -0.09 16.64
C VAL A 298 -12.08 -1.01 15.96
N CYS A 299 -12.51 -2.19 15.53
CA CYS A 299 -11.67 -3.18 14.88
C CYS A 299 -12.01 -3.30 13.39
N PHE A 300 -10.99 -3.33 12.54
CA PHE A 300 -11.09 -3.55 11.10
C PHE A 300 -10.25 -4.77 10.73
N VAL A 301 -10.86 -5.75 10.06
CA VAL A 301 -10.13 -6.89 9.49
C VAL A 301 -9.94 -6.64 8.00
N PHE A 302 -8.72 -6.29 7.63
CA PHE A 302 -8.29 -6.11 6.26
C PHE A 302 -7.74 -7.42 5.70
N SER A 303 -8.19 -7.80 4.50
CA SER A 303 -7.65 -8.91 3.72
C SER A 303 -6.90 -8.34 2.52
N ARG A 304 -5.66 -8.78 2.30
CA ARG A 304 -4.89 -8.35 1.12
C ARG A 304 -5.50 -8.90 -0.17
N SER A 305 -5.44 -8.11 -1.24
CA SER A 305 -5.73 -8.51 -2.61
C SER A 305 -4.44 -8.94 -3.30
N ALA A 306 -4.05 -10.22 -3.17
CA ALA A 306 -2.79 -10.75 -3.69
C ALA A 306 -2.59 -10.67 -5.22
N GLY A 307 -3.61 -10.28 -6.00
CA GLY A 307 -3.59 -10.33 -7.47
C GLY A 307 -2.48 -9.48 -8.11
N PHE A 308 -2.21 -8.28 -7.59
CA PHE A 308 -1.14 -7.42 -8.08
C PHE A 308 0.24 -8.06 -7.86
N CYS A 309 0.52 -8.53 -6.63
CA CYS A 309 1.74 -9.26 -6.29
C CYS A 309 1.89 -10.56 -7.11
N PHE A 310 0.79 -11.24 -7.42
CA PHE A 310 0.82 -12.45 -8.24
C PHE A 310 1.28 -12.14 -9.68
N LEU A 311 0.72 -11.10 -10.30
CA LEU A 311 1.08 -10.69 -11.66
C LEU A 311 2.49 -10.12 -11.77
N GLN A 312 2.95 -9.32 -10.79
CA GLN A 312 4.24 -8.62 -10.88
C GLN A 312 5.44 -9.40 -10.31
N LEU A 313 5.23 -10.32 -9.35
CA LEU A 313 6.32 -11.09 -8.74
C LEU A 313 6.25 -12.59 -9.02
N ILE A 314 5.08 -13.21 -8.86
CA ILE A 314 4.97 -14.67 -9.00
C ILE A 314 5.09 -15.08 -10.46
N ILE A 315 4.37 -14.43 -11.39
CA ILE A 315 4.48 -14.76 -12.83
C ILE A 315 5.92 -14.57 -13.35
N PRO A 316 6.58 -13.40 -13.19
CA PRO A 316 7.97 -13.22 -13.64
C PRO A 316 8.97 -14.18 -12.98
N SER A 317 8.88 -14.45 -11.67
CA SER A 317 9.77 -15.42 -11.03
C SER A 317 9.57 -16.85 -11.55
N THR A 318 8.33 -17.27 -11.87
CA THR A 318 8.10 -18.55 -12.56
C THR A 318 8.65 -18.57 -13.98
N ALA A 319 8.54 -17.46 -14.71
CA ALA A 319 9.10 -17.36 -16.06
C ALA A 319 10.64 -17.51 -16.05
N VAL A 320 11.34 -16.90 -15.08
CA VAL A 320 12.78 -17.09 -14.90
C VAL A 320 13.14 -18.55 -14.59
N VAL A 321 12.35 -19.25 -13.77
CA VAL A 321 12.57 -20.68 -13.52
C VAL A 321 12.37 -21.49 -14.81
N ILE A 322 11.34 -21.20 -15.60
CA ILE A 322 11.07 -21.87 -16.88
C ILE A 322 12.19 -21.61 -17.90
N THR A 323 12.64 -20.36 -18.08
CA THR A 323 13.77 -20.05 -18.98
C THR A 323 15.07 -20.71 -18.52
N SER A 324 15.28 -20.84 -17.20
CA SER A 324 16.40 -21.59 -16.62
C SER A 324 16.33 -23.10 -16.87
N TRP A 325 15.20 -23.65 -17.30
CA TRP A 325 15.10 -25.04 -17.77
C TRP A 325 15.20 -25.15 -19.28
N VAL A 326 14.57 -24.24 -20.04
CA VAL A 326 14.66 -24.21 -21.51
C VAL A 326 16.12 -24.02 -21.96
N SER A 327 16.92 -23.24 -21.22
CA SER A 327 18.37 -23.10 -21.42
C SER A 327 19.16 -24.41 -21.38
N LEU A 328 18.64 -25.46 -20.72
CA LEU A 328 19.25 -26.79 -20.68
C LEU A 328 18.96 -27.64 -21.92
N TRP A 329 17.95 -27.26 -22.71
CA TRP A 329 17.54 -27.93 -23.95
C TRP A 329 18.10 -27.25 -25.21
N MET A 330 18.47 -25.97 -25.12
CA MET A 330 19.03 -25.20 -26.24
C MET A 330 20.39 -25.76 -26.67
N GLU A 331 20.51 -26.16 -27.94
CA GLU A 331 21.69 -26.81 -28.49
C GLU A 331 22.63 -25.82 -29.20
N ASN A 332 23.79 -25.60 -28.58
CA ASN A 332 25.10 -25.17 -29.10
C ASN A 332 25.35 -23.83 -29.82
N GLU A 333 24.40 -23.16 -30.49
CA GLU A 333 24.80 -22.03 -31.37
C GLU A 333 24.80 -20.62 -30.72
N THR A 334 23.89 -20.33 -29.80
CA THR A 334 23.92 -19.04 -29.06
C THR A 334 25.08 -19.00 -28.07
N SER A 335 25.72 -17.84 -27.90
CA SER A 335 26.82 -17.72 -26.96
C SER A 335 26.35 -18.03 -25.53
N PHE A 336 27.00 -19.00 -24.89
CA PHE A 336 26.68 -19.40 -23.50
C PHE A 336 26.86 -18.26 -22.48
N GLN A 337 27.44 -17.12 -22.87
CA GLN A 337 27.61 -15.95 -22.02
C GLN A 337 26.34 -15.10 -21.98
N ASP A 338 25.68 -14.89 -23.12
CA ASP A 338 24.48 -14.03 -23.23
C ASP A 338 23.33 -14.62 -22.41
N MET A 339 23.15 -15.94 -22.50
CA MET A 339 22.13 -16.66 -21.75
C MET A 339 22.33 -16.60 -20.23
N ILE A 340 23.59 -16.63 -19.76
CA ILE A 340 23.91 -16.45 -18.33
C ILE A 340 23.63 -15.00 -17.91
N SER A 341 24.00 -14.03 -18.76
CA SER A 341 23.75 -12.60 -18.54
C SER A 341 22.24 -12.32 -18.40
N ILE A 342 21.41 -12.77 -19.35
CA ILE A 342 19.95 -12.59 -19.36
C ILE A 342 19.30 -13.20 -18.12
N ILE A 343 19.69 -14.41 -17.72
CA ILE A 343 19.15 -15.05 -16.51
C ILE A 343 19.52 -14.25 -15.26
N LEU A 344 20.76 -13.73 -15.18
CA LEU A 344 21.23 -12.94 -14.04
C LEU A 344 20.56 -11.56 -13.97
N THR A 345 20.40 -10.86 -15.09
CA THR A 345 19.79 -9.52 -15.14
C THR A 345 18.31 -9.55 -14.77
N ILE A 346 17.54 -10.51 -15.29
CA ILE A 346 16.12 -10.65 -14.92
C ILE A 346 16.00 -11.05 -13.43
N THR A 347 16.88 -11.92 -12.93
CA THR A 347 16.91 -12.27 -11.49
C THR A 347 17.21 -11.04 -10.62
N PHE A 348 18.18 -10.21 -11.01
CA PHE A 348 18.51 -8.96 -10.31
C PHE A 348 17.36 -7.96 -10.31
N LEU A 349 16.66 -7.80 -11.43
CA LEU A 349 15.48 -6.92 -11.53
C LEU A 349 14.36 -7.35 -10.57
N LEU A 350 14.13 -8.65 -10.41
CA LEU A 350 13.18 -9.17 -9.43
C LEU A 350 13.59 -8.85 -7.99
N PHE A 351 14.87 -8.98 -7.63
CA PHE A 351 15.34 -8.58 -6.29
C PHE A 351 15.23 -7.08 -6.04
N SER A 352 15.55 -6.25 -7.05
CA SER A 352 15.39 -4.78 -6.97
C SER A 352 13.95 -4.37 -6.65
N TYR A 353 12.95 -4.98 -7.30
CA TYR A 353 11.54 -4.73 -6.98
C TYR A 353 11.16 -5.11 -5.54
N ASN A 354 11.76 -6.18 -5.00
CA ASN A 354 11.49 -6.59 -3.60
C ASN A 354 12.06 -5.60 -2.57
N GLU A 355 13.00 -4.71 -2.92
CA GLU A 355 13.47 -3.67 -2.00
C GLU A 355 12.43 -2.59 -1.69
N VAL A 356 11.41 -2.45 -2.55
CA VAL A 356 10.29 -1.50 -2.40
C VAL A 356 9.26 -2.00 -1.38
N MET A 357 9.30 -3.30 -1.04
CA MET A 357 8.41 -3.91 -0.05
C MET A 357 8.84 -3.58 1.40
N PRO A 358 7.91 -3.59 2.37
CA PRO A 358 8.21 -3.36 3.79
C PRO A 358 9.32 -4.28 4.31
N ARG A 359 10.41 -3.67 4.79
CA ARG A 359 11.56 -4.36 5.37
C ARG A 359 11.26 -4.81 6.80
N VAL A 360 10.70 -6.02 6.94
CA VAL A 360 10.53 -6.72 8.22
C VAL A 360 11.71 -7.64 8.52
N SER A 361 12.05 -7.83 9.80
CA SER A 361 13.19 -8.64 10.25
C SER A 361 12.96 -10.16 10.19
N TYR A 362 11.73 -10.60 9.90
CA TYR A 362 11.34 -12.00 9.80
C TYR A 362 11.07 -12.41 8.35
N LEU A 363 11.18 -13.70 8.05
CA LEU A 363 10.93 -14.25 6.71
C LEU A 363 9.43 -14.20 6.36
N LYS A 364 9.12 -13.67 5.19
CA LYS A 364 7.78 -13.69 4.58
C LYS A 364 7.64 -14.92 3.67
N ALA A 365 6.42 -15.40 3.45
CA ALA A 365 6.14 -16.49 2.52
C ALA A 365 6.65 -16.20 1.08
N LEU A 366 6.58 -14.94 0.65
CA LEU A 366 7.17 -14.47 -0.60
C LEU A 366 8.71 -14.60 -0.64
N ASP A 367 9.41 -14.30 0.45
CA ASP A 367 10.88 -14.40 0.50
C ASP A 367 11.32 -15.86 0.31
N ILE A 368 10.60 -16.80 0.94
CA ILE A 368 10.82 -18.24 0.80
C ILE A 368 10.56 -18.69 -0.65
N TRP A 369 9.50 -18.20 -1.29
CA TRP A 369 9.22 -18.48 -2.71
C TRP A 369 10.37 -18.05 -3.62
N LEU A 370 10.81 -16.79 -3.48
CA LEU A 370 11.88 -16.21 -4.28
C LEU A 370 13.23 -16.90 -4.03
N ALA A 371 13.53 -17.26 -2.78
CA ALA A 371 14.72 -18.04 -2.44
C ALA A 371 14.71 -19.42 -3.12
N VAL A 372 13.57 -20.12 -3.17
CA VAL A 372 13.44 -21.39 -3.89
C VAL A 372 13.64 -21.20 -5.40
N CYS A 373 13.02 -20.18 -6.01
CA CYS A 373 13.24 -19.84 -7.42
C CYS A 373 14.72 -19.56 -7.71
N PHE A 374 15.38 -18.75 -6.88
CA PHE A 374 16.80 -18.42 -7.01
C PHE A 374 17.69 -19.66 -6.92
N MET A 375 17.43 -20.57 -5.96
CA MET A 375 18.19 -21.81 -5.82
C MET A 375 18.05 -22.72 -7.05
N ILE A 376 16.86 -22.82 -7.66
CA ILE A 376 16.65 -23.59 -8.90
C ILE A 376 17.47 -23.01 -10.06
N VAL A 377 17.42 -21.68 -10.23
CA VAL A 377 18.18 -20.96 -11.26
C VAL A 377 19.68 -21.16 -11.08
N PHE A 378 20.18 -21.00 -9.84
CA PHE A 378 21.59 -21.20 -9.49
C PHE A 378 22.08 -22.63 -9.79
N LEU A 379 21.28 -23.65 -9.47
CA LEU A 379 21.58 -25.04 -9.82
C LEU A 379 21.61 -25.28 -11.33
N SER A 380 20.75 -24.61 -12.11
CA SER A 380 20.79 -24.69 -13.58
C SER A 380 22.07 -24.05 -14.14
N LEU A 381 22.48 -22.89 -13.62
CA LEU A 381 23.73 -22.23 -14.00
C LEU A 381 24.97 -23.11 -13.70
N ILE A 382 24.99 -23.79 -12.54
CA ILE A 382 26.05 -24.77 -12.22
C ILE A 382 26.06 -25.92 -13.24
N LYS A 383 24.89 -26.49 -13.57
CA LYS A 383 24.79 -27.56 -14.59
C LYS A 383 25.31 -27.08 -15.95
N LEU A 384 24.96 -25.87 -16.37
CA LEU A 384 25.45 -25.25 -17.62
C LEU A 384 26.98 -25.09 -17.62
N ALA A 385 27.56 -24.63 -16.52
CA ALA A 385 29.01 -24.50 -16.37
C ALA A 385 29.73 -25.87 -16.49
N ILE A 386 29.19 -26.90 -15.84
CA ILE A 386 29.71 -28.28 -15.96
C ILE A 386 29.59 -28.79 -17.40
N MET A 387 28.44 -28.62 -18.07
CA MET A 387 28.27 -29.02 -19.47
C MET A 387 29.19 -28.26 -20.43
N LYS A 388 29.51 -26.99 -20.16
CA LYS A 388 30.50 -26.21 -20.92
C LYS A 388 31.91 -26.77 -20.72
N TYR A 389 32.31 -27.05 -19.48
CA TYR A 389 33.60 -27.65 -19.16
C TYR A 389 33.80 -29.01 -19.84
N MET A 390 32.80 -29.90 -19.75
CA MET A 390 32.85 -31.23 -20.37
C MET A 390 32.91 -31.13 -21.91
N ARG A 391 32.13 -30.24 -22.54
CA ARG A 391 32.23 -30.00 -23.99
C ARG A 391 33.59 -29.46 -24.42
N GLN A 392 34.21 -28.57 -23.63
CA GLN A 392 35.57 -28.08 -23.91
C GLN A 392 36.61 -29.21 -23.81
N ARG A 393 36.52 -30.07 -22.79
CA ARG A 393 37.37 -31.27 -22.67
C ARG A 393 37.25 -32.20 -23.87
N LEU A 394 36.01 -32.52 -24.29
CA LEU A 394 35.76 -33.37 -25.46
C LEU A 394 36.26 -32.74 -26.78
N LYS A 395 36.11 -31.42 -26.97
CA LYS A 395 36.70 -30.73 -28.14
C LYS A 395 38.23 -30.84 -28.16
N ILE A 396 38.90 -30.71 -27.01
CA ILE A 396 40.36 -30.87 -26.90
C ILE A 396 40.79 -32.31 -27.22
N GLU A 397 40.09 -33.31 -26.70
CA GLU A 397 40.41 -34.72 -26.93
C GLU A 397 40.17 -35.14 -28.40
N ASN A 398 39.07 -34.69 -29.00
CA ASN A 398 38.80 -34.92 -30.42
C ASN A 398 39.86 -34.24 -31.31
N ASN A 399 40.25 -33.00 -31.02
CA ASN A 399 41.32 -32.31 -31.75
C ASN A 399 42.67 -33.03 -31.60
N PHE A 400 42.99 -33.55 -30.42
CA PHE A 400 44.21 -34.33 -30.20
C PHE A 400 44.20 -35.65 -30.99
N ASN A 401 43.08 -36.36 -31.00
CA ASN A 401 42.92 -37.61 -31.76
C ASN A 401 42.97 -37.38 -33.28
N ASN A 402 42.34 -36.31 -33.79
CA ASN A 402 42.42 -35.93 -35.20
C ASN A 402 43.86 -35.59 -35.59
N ASN A 403 44.55 -34.72 -34.83
CA ASN A 403 45.94 -34.36 -35.08
C ASN A 403 46.87 -35.59 -35.04
N LYS A 404 46.60 -36.56 -34.16
CA LYS A 404 47.35 -37.83 -34.09
C LYS A 404 47.07 -38.74 -35.28
N LEU A 405 45.84 -38.77 -35.79
CA LEU A 405 45.46 -39.51 -37.00
C LEU A 405 46.15 -38.90 -38.23
N ASP A 406 46.15 -37.58 -38.36
CA ASP A 406 46.84 -36.86 -39.44
C ASP A 406 48.36 -37.06 -39.38
N LEU A 407 48.96 -37.07 -38.19
CA LEU A 407 50.38 -37.38 -38.02
C LEU A 407 50.71 -38.82 -38.49
N LEU A 408 49.83 -39.79 -38.20
CA LEU A 408 49.98 -41.17 -38.66
C LEU A 408 49.75 -41.31 -40.16
N LEU A 409 48.75 -40.66 -40.75
CA LEU A 409 48.53 -40.66 -42.21
C LEU A 409 49.74 -40.06 -42.93
N ASN A 410 50.20 -38.88 -42.50
CA ASN A 410 51.36 -38.22 -43.10
C ASN A 410 52.64 -39.05 -42.95
N GLY A 411 52.86 -39.67 -41.77
CA GLY A 411 53.98 -40.58 -41.53
C GLY A 411 53.98 -41.86 -42.37
N LEU A 412 52.80 -42.39 -42.75
CA LEU A 412 52.67 -43.60 -43.57
C LEU A 412 52.60 -43.33 -45.08
N LEU A 413 52.04 -42.18 -45.50
CA LEU A 413 51.86 -41.83 -46.90
C LEU A 413 53.09 -41.14 -47.51
N MET A 414 53.74 -40.23 -46.79
CA MET A 414 54.93 -39.51 -47.29
C MET A 414 56.05 -40.45 -47.77
N PRO A 415 56.53 -41.46 -46.99
CA PRO A 415 57.57 -42.36 -47.48
C PRO A 415 57.11 -43.28 -48.61
N LYS A 416 55.81 -43.57 -48.75
CA LYS A 416 55.26 -44.33 -49.90
C LYS A 416 55.20 -43.47 -51.16
N LEU A 417 54.80 -42.21 -51.06
CA LEU A 417 54.81 -41.25 -52.17
C LEU A 417 56.24 -40.94 -52.63
N ILE A 418 57.17 -40.71 -51.70
CA ILE A 418 58.59 -40.49 -52.02
C ILE A 418 59.19 -41.70 -52.73
N ASN A 419 58.89 -42.93 -52.29
CA ASN A 419 59.34 -44.14 -52.99
C ASN A 419 58.70 -44.30 -54.38
N LEU A 420 57.44 -43.88 -54.58
CA LEU A 420 56.78 -43.90 -55.89
C LEU A 420 57.33 -42.83 -56.85
N ILE A 421 57.74 -41.67 -56.34
CA ILE A 421 58.39 -40.60 -57.11
C ILE A 421 59.81 -41.02 -57.51
N ASN A 422 60.64 -41.50 -56.57
CA ASN A 422 61.99 -42.03 -56.86
C ASN A 422 61.97 -43.20 -57.85
N LYS A 423 60.91 -44.03 -57.84
CA LYS A 423 60.72 -45.13 -58.81
C LYS A 423 60.23 -44.66 -60.19
N LYS A 424 59.74 -43.43 -60.30
CA LYS A 424 59.42 -42.75 -61.57
C LYS A 424 60.64 -42.05 -62.18
N GLU A 425 61.50 -41.43 -61.36
CA GLU A 425 62.72 -40.78 -61.85
C GLU A 425 63.76 -41.79 -62.36
N LYS A 426 63.92 -42.97 -61.71
CA LYS A 426 64.75 -44.07 -62.23
C LYS A 426 64.22 -44.75 -63.51
N LYS A 427 63.25 -44.14 -64.20
CA LYS A 427 62.64 -44.62 -65.45
C LYS A 427 62.64 -43.58 -66.58
N LYS A 428 63.43 -42.50 -66.44
CA LYS A 428 63.79 -41.58 -67.52
C LYS A 428 65.28 -41.66 -67.81
#